data_AF-A0A6G7XFH4-F1
#
_entry.id   AF-A0A6G7XFH4-F1
#
_cell.length_a   1.000
_cell.length_b   1.000
_cell.length_c   1.000
_cell.angle_alpha   90.00
_cell.angle_beta   90.00
_cell.angle_gamma   90.00
#
_symmetry.space_group_name_H-M   'P 1'
#
loop_
_entity.id
_entity.type
_entity.pdbx_description
1 polymer ?
#
loop_
_entity_poly.entity_id
_entity_poly.type
_entity_poly.pdbx_seq_one_letter_code
_entity_poly.pdbx_strand_id
1 'polypeptide(L)'
;MSAEQDPQQRLNRLRSSIDNIDAALVHMLAERFRCTQEVGELKATNDMPASDPAREARQIARLRSLAEESHLDPEFAEKWFNFVVAEVIQHHNHIADQARPTA
;
A
#
# COMPACT_ATOMS: atom_id res chain seq x y z
N MET A 1 -17.39 16.42 -38.60
CA MET A 1 -16.06 15.78 -38.67
C MET A 1 -15.30 16.22 -37.43
N SER A 2 -15.33 15.39 -36.39
CA SER A 2 -14.69 15.72 -35.11
C SER A 2 -13.19 15.71 -35.32
N ALA A 3 -12.53 16.84 -35.07
CA ALA A 3 -11.08 16.95 -35.18
C ALA A 3 -10.44 15.82 -34.35
N GLU A 4 -9.77 14.89 -35.02
CA GLU A 4 -8.89 13.93 -34.39
C GLU A 4 -7.90 14.73 -33.56
N GLN A 5 -8.00 14.59 -32.24
CA GLN A 5 -7.11 15.29 -31.32
C GLN A 5 -5.66 14.90 -31.67
N ASP A 6 -4.79 15.89 -31.86
CA ASP A 6 -3.35 15.69 -32.03
C ASP A 6 -2.86 14.64 -31.02
N PRO A 7 -2.24 13.53 -31.47
CA PRO A 7 -1.74 12.47 -30.59
C PRO A 7 -0.91 13.01 -29.42
N GLN A 8 -0.14 14.09 -29.63
CA GLN A 8 0.66 14.71 -28.56
C GLN A 8 -0.22 15.38 -27.50
N GLN A 9 -1.27 16.08 -27.90
CA GLN A 9 -2.23 16.69 -26.96
C GLN A 9 -3.03 15.64 -26.18
N ARG A 10 -3.38 14.51 -26.80
CA ARG A 10 -4.02 13.39 -26.09
C ARG A 10 -3.07 12.74 -25.10
N LEU A 11 -1.81 12.50 -25.50
CA LEU A 11 -0.78 11.95 -24.61
C LEU A 11 -0.55 12.83 -23.39
N ASN A 12 -0.40 14.15 -23.58
CA ASN A 12 -0.18 15.07 -22.48
C ASN A 12 -1.34 15.07 -21.48
N ARG A 13 -2.60 15.04 -21.95
CA ARG A 13 -3.76 14.96 -21.06
C ARG A 13 -3.82 13.65 -20.28
N LEU A 14 -3.51 12.52 -20.91
CA LEU A 14 -3.45 11.23 -20.23
C LEU A 14 -2.36 11.21 -19.16
N ARG A 15 -1.18 11.78 -19.43
CA ARG A 15 -0.11 11.92 -18.44
C ARG A 15 -0.52 12.78 -17.25
N SER A 16 -1.17 13.92 -17.48
CA SER A 16 -1.71 14.72 -16.37
C SER A 16 -2.71 13.96 -15.50
N SER A 17 -3.53 13.08 -16.10
CA SER A 17 -4.41 12.19 -15.32
C SER A 17 -3.62 11.15 -14.52
N ILE A 18 -2.56 10.58 -15.10
CA ILE A 18 -1.66 9.64 -14.39
C ILE A 18 -0.99 10.34 -13.20
N ASP A 19 -0.43 11.53 -13.40
CA ASP A 19 0.22 12.29 -12.34
C ASP A 19 -0.73 12.56 -11.16
N ASN A 20 -2.01 12.85 -11.44
CA ASN A 20 -3.02 13.04 -10.41
C ASN A 20 -3.36 11.74 -9.65
N ILE A 21 -3.41 10.60 -10.36
CA ILE A 21 -3.62 9.29 -9.75
C ILE A 21 -2.43 8.94 -8.85
N ASP A 22 -1.21 9.17 -9.33
CA ASP A 22 0.02 8.90 -8.58
C ASP A 22 0.08 9.74 -7.29
N ALA A 23 -0.28 11.02 -7.36
CA ALA A 23 -0.39 11.86 -6.16
C ALA A 23 -1.40 11.30 -5.15
N ALA A 24 -2.58 10.87 -5.62
CA ALA A 24 -3.59 10.25 -4.75
C ALA A 24 -3.08 8.94 -4.13
N LEU A 25 -2.39 8.09 -4.90
CA LEU A 25 -1.80 6.85 -4.39
C LEU A 25 -0.77 7.14 -3.28
N VAL A 26 0.10 8.14 -3.46
CA VAL A 26 1.08 8.52 -2.44
C VAL A 26 0.40 9.02 -1.16
N HIS A 27 -0.61 9.87 -1.26
CA HIS A 27 -1.34 10.35 -0.09
C HIS A 27 -2.09 9.23 0.64
N MET A 28 -2.72 8.31 -0.08
CA MET A 28 -3.39 7.15 0.52
C MET A 28 -2.41 6.18 1.18
N LEU A 29 -1.24 5.99 0.59
CA LEU A 29 -0.16 5.23 1.23
C LEU A 29 0.31 5.91 2.51
N ALA A 30 0.52 7.22 2.51
CA ALA A 30 0.93 7.96 3.71
C ALA A 30 -0.07 7.76 4.87
N GLU A 31 -1.37 7.89 4.60
CA GLU A 31 -2.40 7.60 5.61
C GLU A 31 -2.40 6.14 6.06
N ARG A 32 -2.24 5.20 5.13
CA ARG A 32 -2.13 3.78 5.48
C ARG A 32 -0.91 3.53 6.39
N PHE A 33 0.22 4.14 6.10
CA PHE A 33 1.45 4.00 6.89
C PHE A 33 1.29 4.59 8.30
N ARG A 34 0.62 5.74 8.43
CA ARG A 34 0.26 6.32 9.74
C ARG A 34 -0.55 5.34 10.59
N CYS A 35 -1.61 4.75 10.03
CA CYS A 35 -2.39 3.73 10.73
C CYS A 35 -1.55 2.50 11.11
N THR A 36 -0.65 2.05 10.23
CA THR A 36 0.22 0.91 10.55
C THR A 36 1.28 1.25 11.59
N GLN A 37 1.72 2.50 11.71
CA GLN A 37 2.61 2.94 12.78
C GLN A 37 1.91 2.81 14.14
N GLU A 38 0.68 3.32 14.25
CA GLU A 38 -0.14 3.16 15.46
C GLU A 38 -0.37 1.68 15.81
N VAL A 39 -0.60 0.82 14.82
CA VAL A 39 -0.66 -0.64 15.02
C VAL A 39 0.67 -1.20 15.54
N GLY A 40 1.80 -0.70 15.02
CA GLY A 40 3.14 -1.13 15.46
C GLY A 40 3.41 -0.76 16.91
N GLU A 41 3.08 0.47 17.30
CA GLU A 41 3.18 0.95 18.69
C GLU A 41 2.28 0.14 19.63
N LEU A 42 1.02 -0.11 19.22
CA LEU A 42 0.10 -0.96 19.97
C LEU A 42 0.67 -2.38 20.14
N LYS A 43 1.21 -2.96 19.07
CA LYS A 43 1.81 -4.30 19.14
C LYS A 43 3.02 -4.34 20.07
N ALA A 44 3.93 -3.38 19.93
CA ALA A 44 5.14 -3.29 20.75
C ALA A 44 4.83 -3.12 22.24
N THR A 45 3.86 -2.27 22.59
CA THR A 45 3.46 -2.04 23.99
C THR A 45 2.75 -3.23 24.65
N ASN A 46 2.26 -4.18 23.85
CA ASN A 46 1.52 -5.36 24.33
C ASN A 46 2.23 -6.69 24.01
N ASP A 47 3.53 -6.65 23.71
CA ASP A 47 4.35 -7.82 23.36
C ASP A 47 3.75 -8.69 22.24
N MET A 48 3.04 -8.06 21.28
CA MET A 48 2.45 -8.75 20.14
C MET A 48 3.43 -8.84 18.96
N PRO A 49 3.40 -9.93 18.18
CA PRO A 49 4.31 -10.09 17.04
C PRO A 49 4.02 -9.09 15.91
N ALA A 50 5.09 -8.63 15.26
CA ALA A 50 5.03 -7.73 14.10
C ALA A 50 4.28 -8.37 12.92
N SER A 51 4.53 -9.65 12.63
CA SER A 51 3.82 -10.42 11.60
C SER A 51 2.60 -11.15 12.16
N ASP A 52 1.54 -11.23 11.36
CA ASP A 52 0.35 -12.05 11.61
C ASP A 52 -0.03 -12.74 10.30
N PRO A 53 0.47 -13.97 10.06
CA PRO A 53 0.25 -14.67 8.79
C PRO A 53 -1.23 -14.88 8.44
N ALA A 54 -2.10 -15.05 9.44
CA ALA A 54 -3.53 -15.24 9.23
C ALA A 54 -4.21 -13.93 8.81
N ARG A 55 -3.77 -12.79 9.35
CA ARG A 55 -4.21 -11.46 8.90
C ARG A 55 -3.68 -11.17 7.49
N GLU A 56 -2.42 -11.45 7.21
CA GLU A 56 -1.77 -11.24 5.90
C GLU A 56 -2.48 -12.03 4.80
N ALA A 57 -2.75 -13.33 5.01
CA ALA A 57 -3.48 -14.16 4.05
C ALA A 57 -4.89 -13.62 3.73
N ARG A 58 -5.63 -13.14 4.75
CA ARG A 58 -6.94 -12.51 4.54
C ARG A 58 -6.86 -11.19 3.77
N GLN A 59 -5.78 -10.43 3.94
CA GLN A 59 -5.57 -9.20 3.17
C GLN A 59 -5.30 -9.50 1.70
N ILE A 60 -4.44 -10.47 1.43
CA ILE A 60 -4.12 -10.91 0.06
C ILE A 60 -5.40 -11.39 -0.64
N ALA A 61 -6.18 -12.28 0.00
CA ALA A 61 -7.42 -12.78 -0.57
C ALA A 61 -8.41 -11.64 -0.92
N ARG A 62 -8.62 -10.70 0.01
CA ARG A 62 -9.49 -9.53 -0.22
C ARG A 62 -8.96 -8.64 -1.36
N LEU A 63 -7.65 -8.41 -1.40
CA LEU A 63 -7.04 -7.55 -2.41
C LEU A 63 -7.07 -8.16 -3.81
N ARG A 64 -6.92 -9.49 -3.92
CA ARG A 64 -7.12 -10.22 -5.18
C ARG A 64 -8.56 -10.05 -5.70
N SER A 65 -9.57 -10.19 -4.84
CA SER A 65 -10.98 -9.93 -5.23
C SER A 65 -11.17 -8.51 -5.75
N LEU A 66 -10.64 -7.50 -5.03
CA LEU A 66 -10.74 -6.11 -5.46
C LEU A 66 -10.02 -5.84 -6.79
N ALA A 67 -8.90 -6.51 -7.05
CA ALA A 67 -8.19 -6.41 -8.32
C ALA A 67 -9.04 -6.97 -9.47
N GLU A 68 -9.66 -8.15 -9.29
CA GLU A 68 -10.57 -8.74 -10.28
C GLU A 68 -11.76 -7.83 -10.57
N GLU A 69 -12.40 -7.29 -9.53
CA GLU A 69 -13.51 -6.34 -9.63
C GLU A 69 -13.12 -5.04 -10.34
N SER A 70 -11.86 -4.63 -10.23
CA SER A 70 -11.32 -3.40 -10.82
C SER A 70 -10.66 -3.62 -12.19
N HIS A 71 -10.72 -4.84 -12.74
CA HIS A 71 -10.04 -5.23 -13.97
C HIS A 71 -8.50 -5.03 -13.93
N LEU A 72 -7.91 -5.20 -12.75
CA LEU A 72 -6.47 -5.23 -12.53
C LEU A 72 -6.00 -6.70 -12.38
N ASP A 73 -4.81 -7.01 -12.88
CA ASP A 73 -4.20 -8.33 -12.70
C ASP A 73 -4.03 -8.64 -11.19
N PRO A 74 -4.69 -9.71 -10.66
CA PRO A 74 -4.59 -10.07 -9.25
C PRO A 74 -3.17 -10.44 -8.83
N GLU A 75 -2.35 -11.00 -9.72
CA GLU A 75 -0.95 -11.30 -9.40
C GLU A 75 -0.12 -10.03 -9.21
N PHE A 76 -0.35 -9.03 -10.06
CA PHE A 76 0.27 -7.71 -9.91
C PHE A 76 -0.15 -7.06 -8.59
N ALA A 77 -1.45 -7.07 -8.28
CA ALA A 77 -1.98 -6.49 -7.06
C ALA A 77 -1.35 -7.16 -5.82
N GLU A 78 -1.25 -8.49 -5.82
CA GLU A 78 -0.59 -9.25 -4.75
C GLU A 78 0.89 -8.90 -4.60
N LYS A 79 1.65 -8.83 -5.71
CA LYS A 79 3.07 -8.42 -5.68
C LYS A 79 3.26 -7.03 -5.06
N TRP A 80 2.45 -6.06 -5.48
CA TRP A 80 2.47 -4.71 -4.92
C TRP A 80 2.14 -4.71 -3.43
N PHE A 81 1.11 -5.47 -3.04
CA PHE A 81 0.70 -5.53 -1.65
C PHE A 81 1.75 -6.20 -0.75
N ASN A 82 2.38 -7.28 -1.22
CA ASN A 82 3.44 -7.96 -0.50
C ASN A 82 4.65 -7.03 -0.27
N PHE A 83 4.99 -6.20 -1.26
CA PHE A 83 6.01 -5.15 -1.10
C PHE A 83 5.63 -4.16 0.02
N VAL A 84 4.40 -3.65 0.01
CA VAL A 84 3.93 -2.70 1.03
C VAL A 84 3.88 -3.33 2.43
N VAL A 85 3.47 -4.60 2.56
CA VAL A 85 3.43 -5.32 3.84
C VAL A 85 4.82 -5.58 4.40
N ALA A 86 5.78 -5.93 3.55
CA ALA A 86 7.16 -6.14 3.98
C ALA A 86 7.73 -4.88 4.66
N GLU A 87 7.49 -3.70 4.08
CA GLU A 87 7.90 -2.41 4.66
C GLU A 87 7.24 -2.16 6.02
N VAL A 88 5.95 -2.47 6.15
CA VAL A 88 5.22 -2.34 7.43
C VAL A 88 5.79 -3.24 8.51
N ILE A 89 6.10 -4.50 8.18
CA ILE A 89 6.68 -5.46 9.14
C ILE A 89 8.06 -4.97 9.61
N GLN A 90 8.88 -4.44 8.69
CA GLN A 90 10.16 -3.83 9.04
C GLN A 90 9.99 -2.66 10.01
N HIS A 91 9.02 -1.76 9.77
CA HIS A 91 8.73 -0.66 10.69
C HIS A 91 8.25 -1.15 12.06
N HIS A 92 7.41 -2.19 12.12
CA HIS A 92 6.95 -2.77 13.39
C HIS A 92 8.11 -3.34 14.20
N ASN A 93 9.04 -4.04 13.55
CA ASN A 93 10.24 -4.54 14.21
C ASN A 93 11.08 -3.39 14.79
N HIS A 94 11.26 -2.31 14.02
CA HIS A 94 11.99 -1.14 14.49
C HIS A 94 11.34 -0.48 15.71
N ILE A 95 10.01 -0.31 15.70
CA ILE A 95 9.25 0.24 16.84
C ILE A 95 9.40 -0.66 18.07
N ALA A 96 9.31 -1.98 17.89
CA ALA A 96 9.48 -2.94 18.99
C ALA A 96 10.91 -2.95 19.57
N ASP A 97 11.94 -2.74 18.74
CA ASP A 97 13.32 -2.61 19.20
C ASP A 97 13.53 -1.31 20.00
N GLN A 98 12.93 -0.20 19.57
CA GLN A 98 13.00 1.09 20.29
C GLN A 98 12.23 1.08 21.62
N ALA A 99 11.14 0.32 21.70
CA ALA A 99 10.32 0.21 22.91
C ALA A 99 10.99 -0.64 24.01
N ARG A 100 12.00 -1.45 23.67
CA ARG A 100 12.74 -2.26 24.64
C ARG A 100 13.65 -1.35 25.48
N PRO A 101 13.54 -1.31 26.82
CA PRO A 101 14.42 -0.49 27.64
C PRO A 101 15.88 -0.95 27.46
N THR A 102 16.79 0.01 27.34
CA THR A 102 18.23 -0.25 27.37
C THR A 102 18.58 -0.83 28.74
N ALA A 103 19.15 -2.04 28.74
CA ALA A 103 19.60 -2.73 29.94
C ALA A 103 20.74 -1.98 30.66
#